data_AF-A0A800F4E7-F1
#
_entry.id   AF-A0A800F4E7-F1
#
_cell.length_a   1.000
_cell.length_b   1.000
_cell.length_c   1.000
_cell.angle_alpha   90.00
_cell.angle_beta   90.00
_cell.angle_gamma   90.00
#
_symmetry.space_group_name_H-M   'P 1'
#
loop_
_entity.id
_entity.type
_entity.pdbx_description
1 polymer ?
#
loop_
_entity_poly.entity_id
_entity_poly.type
_entity_poly.pdbx_seq_one_letter_code
_entity_poly.pdbx_strand_id
1 'polypeptide(L)'
;MPACGSGRRGVHDAGARGPSDALGRPLWRHGGGWRRRGTARWNELGIARSLSVEPELLILDEPVSALDVSVRAQVINLLEDLQRDLGLTYLFIAHDLSLIEHVADRVAVMYLGRIVEVASAVDLYRDPRHPYTRALLSAVPRPDPSIRGKRDRILLQGEVPSPVHPPTGCAFHTRCPHPERDESCVHQVPLLEAKGPSHFAACPKVR
;
A
#
# COMPACT_ATOMS: atom_id res chain seq x y z
N MET A 1 74.83 -57.44 29.20
CA MET A 1 74.92 -56.30 30.13
C MET A 1 74.07 -55.15 29.54
N PRO A 2 73.30 -54.41 30.38
CA PRO A 2 71.91 -53.90 30.19
C PRO A 2 71.83 -52.53 29.45
N ALA A 3 70.73 -51.79 29.21
CA ALA A 3 69.43 -51.57 29.89
C ALA A 3 68.41 -50.85 28.94
N CYS A 4 67.09 -51.08 29.01
CA CYS A 4 66.04 -50.27 29.70
C CYS A 4 65.64 -48.94 29.00
N GLY A 5 64.44 -48.82 28.41
CA GLY A 5 63.21 -48.23 29.01
C GLY A 5 62.69 -47.12 28.06
N SER A 6 61.44 -46.68 27.93
CA SER A 6 60.18 -46.85 28.65
C SER A 6 59.04 -46.29 27.77
N GLY A 7 57.80 -46.72 28.01
CA GLY A 7 56.62 -46.21 27.30
C GLY A 7 55.58 -45.55 28.22
N ARG A 8 54.59 -44.94 27.53
CA ARG A 8 53.22 -44.54 27.92
C ARG A 8 52.97 -43.20 28.62
N ARG A 9 51.99 -42.50 28.01
CA ARG A 9 50.82 -41.70 28.51
C ARG A 9 50.66 -40.48 27.58
N GLY A 10 49.51 -40.03 27.08
CA GLY A 10 48.10 -40.32 27.32
C GLY A 10 47.31 -39.03 27.01
N VAL A 11 46.24 -39.14 26.20
CA VAL A 11 44.94 -38.44 26.26
C VAL A 11 44.87 -36.89 26.31
N HIS A 12 44.20 -36.29 25.31
CA HIS A 12 43.15 -35.25 25.42
C HIS A 12 42.24 -35.39 24.16
N ASP A 13 41.10 -36.07 24.29
CA ASP A 13 39.71 -35.55 24.42
C ASP A 13 39.17 -34.91 23.12
N ALA A 14 38.32 -35.61 22.35
CA ALA A 14 36.84 -35.72 22.47
C ALA A 14 36.14 -34.47 21.89
N GLY A 15 35.06 -34.54 21.13
CA GLY A 15 34.09 -35.59 20.85
C GLY A 15 32.88 -34.87 20.26
N ALA A 16 32.29 -35.42 19.22
CA ALA A 16 31.18 -34.83 18.49
C ALA A 16 29.82 -34.95 19.24
N ARG A 17 28.95 -33.96 18.95
CA ARG A 17 27.47 -33.90 19.00
C ARG A 17 26.77 -33.32 20.24
N GLY A 18 26.01 -32.26 19.98
CA GLY A 18 24.85 -31.80 20.74
C GLY A 18 24.06 -30.74 19.94
N PRO A 19 22.77 -30.94 19.61
CA PRO A 19 21.94 -30.01 18.86
C PRO A 19 21.07 -29.18 19.81
N SER A 20 21.42 -27.93 20.04
CA SER A 20 20.56 -26.97 20.73
C SER A 20 21.02 -25.56 20.38
N ASP A 21 20.51 -25.05 19.26
CA ASP A 21 20.11 -23.64 19.07
C ASP A 21 19.34 -23.57 17.75
N ALA A 22 18.22 -24.29 17.77
CA ALA A 22 17.22 -24.35 16.72
C ALA A 22 16.05 -23.45 17.10
N LEU A 23 16.25 -22.13 17.16
CA LEU A 23 15.15 -21.16 17.17
C LEU A 23 15.56 -19.87 16.44
N GLY A 24 14.95 -19.65 15.27
CA GLY A 24 14.57 -18.31 14.83
C GLY A 24 15.58 -17.44 14.08
N ARG A 25 16.37 -17.99 13.15
CA ARG A 25 17.13 -17.13 12.20
C ARG A 25 16.33 -16.95 10.89
N PRO A 26 16.01 -15.71 10.48
CA PRO A 26 15.23 -15.45 9.27
C PRO A 26 15.86 -16.06 8.01
N LEU A 27 15.01 -16.72 7.21
CA LEU A 27 15.39 -17.52 6.04
C LEU A 27 16.10 -16.73 4.92
N TRP A 28 16.12 -15.39 4.98
CA TRP A 28 16.71 -14.53 3.94
C TRP A 28 18.25 -14.47 3.96
N ARG A 29 18.92 -15.02 4.99
CA ARG A 29 20.39 -15.01 5.11
C ARG A 29 21.14 -16.13 4.37
N HIS A 30 20.45 -17.14 3.82
CA HIS A 30 21.11 -18.20 3.04
C HIS A 30 20.94 -17.95 1.54
N GLY A 31 22.00 -17.43 0.94
CA GLY A 31 22.14 -17.31 -0.52
C GLY A 31 22.12 -18.68 -1.17
N GLY A 32 21.22 -18.86 -2.15
CA GLY A 32 21.20 -20.02 -3.04
C GLY A 32 19.91 -20.84 -2.98
N GLY A 33 18.80 -20.30 -3.50
CA GLY A 33 17.55 -21.07 -3.54
C GLY A 33 16.39 -20.48 -4.32
N TRP A 34 16.58 -19.48 -5.19
CA TRP A 34 15.47 -18.82 -5.89
C TRP A 34 15.09 -19.45 -7.24
N ARG A 35 15.71 -20.58 -7.61
CA ARG A 35 15.74 -21.04 -9.02
C ARG A 35 14.70 -22.10 -9.42
N ARG A 36 13.65 -22.37 -8.63
CA ARG A 36 12.54 -23.25 -9.06
C ARG A 36 11.23 -22.88 -8.37
N ARG A 37 10.44 -21.99 -8.98
CA ARG A 37 8.97 -22.00 -9.01
C ARG A 37 8.54 -20.87 -9.95
N GLY A 38 7.83 -21.23 -11.02
CA GLY A 38 7.45 -20.34 -12.12
C GLY A 38 6.43 -19.30 -11.70
N THR A 39 6.42 -18.20 -12.47
CA THR A 39 5.42 -17.12 -12.58
C THR A 39 5.14 -16.27 -11.32
N ALA A 40 5.58 -14.99 -11.41
CA ALA A 40 5.18 -13.80 -10.63
C ALA A 40 5.64 -13.65 -9.15
N ARG A 41 6.96 -13.58 -8.87
CA ARG A 41 7.50 -13.12 -7.55
C ARG A 41 8.33 -11.83 -7.60
N TRP A 42 8.22 -11.05 -8.68
CA TRP A 42 9.00 -9.82 -8.84
C TRP A 42 8.78 -8.83 -7.70
N ASN A 43 7.53 -8.72 -7.22
CA ASN A 43 7.17 -7.81 -6.14
C ASN A 43 7.79 -8.27 -4.81
N GLU A 44 7.83 -9.58 -4.53
CA GLU A 44 8.48 -10.12 -3.33
C GLU A 44 10.00 -9.90 -3.35
N LEU A 45 10.64 -10.06 -4.52
CA LEU A 45 12.08 -9.77 -4.67
C LEU A 45 12.37 -8.28 -4.48
N GLY A 46 11.48 -7.42 -4.97
CA GLY A 46 11.54 -5.98 -4.77
C GLY A 46 11.47 -5.61 -3.29
N ILE A 47 10.48 -6.15 -2.56
CA ILE A 47 10.31 -5.94 -1.12
C ILE A 47 11.55 -6.42 -0.36
N ALA A 48 12.01 -7.66 -0.62
CA ALA A 48 13.17 -8.22 0.06
C ALA A 48 14.45 -7.37 -0.16
N ARG A 49 14.63 -6.85 -1.38
CA ARG A 49 15.76 -5.97 -1.70
C ARG A 49 15.67 -4.65 -0.94
N SER A 50 14.49 -4.04 -0.87
CA SER A 50 14.26 -2.80 -0.14
C SER A 50 14.47 -2.97 1.37
N LEU A 51 14.10 -4.13 1.93
CA LEU A 51 14.28 -4.42 3.36
C LEU A 51 15.73 -4.67 3.76
N SER A 52 16.62 -5.00 2.81
CA SER A 52 18.03 -5.31 3.09
C SER A 52 18.83 -4.11 3.62
N VAL A 53 18.28 -2.89 3.52
CA VAL A 53 18.88 -1.64 4.05
C VAL A 53 18.16 -1.14 5.30
N GLU A 54 17.30 -1.95 5.91
CA GLU A 54 16.59 -1.63 7.16
C GLU A 54 15.87 -0.25 7.12
N PRO A 55 15.00 -0.01 6.12
CA PRO A 55 14.36 1.30 5.95
C PRO A 55 13.28 1.55 7.01
N GLU A 56 13.04 2.82 7.34
CA GLU A 56 11.88 3.24 8.14
C GLU A 56 10.62 3.46 7.29
N LEU A 57 10.78 3.69 5.98
CA LEU A 57 9.71 3.98 5.02
C LEU A 57 9.85 3.15 3.75
N LEU A 58 8.77 2.49 3.33
CA LEU A 58 8.66 1.88 2.00
C LEU A 58 7.59 2.60 1.17
N ILE A 59 7.95 2.96 -0.05
CA ILE A 59 7.02 3.46 -1.07
C ILE A 59 6.65 2.29 -1.97
N LEU A 60 5.35 1.99 -2.03
CA LEU A 60 4.80 0.84 -2.72
C LEU A 60 3.91 1.34 -3.87
N ASP A 61 4.48 1.38 -5.07
CA ASP A 61 3.78 1.82 -6.28
C ASP A 61 3.11 0.64 -6.98
N GLU A 62 1.78 0.60 -6.92
CA GLU A 62 0.92 -0.44 -7.50
C GLU A 62 1.35 -1.89 -7.17
N PRO A 63 1.64 -2.21 -5.89
CA PRO A 63 2.37 -3.43 -5.51
C PRO A 63 1.62 -4.75 -5.78
N VAL A 64 0.32 -4.67 -6.06
CA VAL A 64 -0.55 -5.85 -6.24
C VAL A 64 -1.45 -5.78 -7.48
N SER A 65 -1.24 -4.77 -8.34
CA SER A 65 -2.07 -4.52 -9.54
C SER A 65 -2.04 -5.67 -10.55
N ALA A 66 -0.89 -6.34 -10.70
CA ALA A 66 -0.68 -7.44 -11.65
C ALA A 66 -0.99 -8.84 -11.06
N LEU A 67 -1.54 -8.92 -9.85
CA LEU A 67 -1.74 -10.18 -9.12
C LEU A 67 -3.21 -10.60 -9.13
N ASP A 68 -3.44 -11.91 -9.24
CA ASP A 68 -4.75 -12.53 -9.04
C ASP A 68 -5.29 -12.19 -7.63
N VAL A 69 -6.62 -12.17 -7.49
CA VAL A 69 -7.30 -11.79 -6.24
C VAL A 69 -6.82 -12.60 -5.03
N SER A 70 -6.57 -13.90 -5.19
CA SER A 70 -6.07 -14.77 -4.12
C SER A 70 -4.62 -14.49 -3.72
N VAL A 71 -3.77 -14.10 -4.66
CA VAL A 71 -2.36 -13.77 -4.43
C VAL A 71 -2.23 -12.38 -3.81
N ARG A 72 -3.09 -11.44 -4.23
CA ARG A 72 -3.18 -10.09 -3.65
C ARG A 72 -3.32 -10.14 -2.13
N ALA A 73 -4.28 -10.92 -1.63
CA ALA A 73 -4.51 -11.06 -0.19
C ALA A 73 -3.26 -11.57 0.55
N GLN A 74 -2.52 -12.52 -0.04
CA GLN A 74 -1.30 -13.06 0.57
C GLN A 74 -0.19 -12.00 0.66
N VAL A 75 -0.02 -11.18 -0.38
CA VAL A 75 0.99 -10.10 -0.39
C VAL A 75 0.64 -9.02 0.62
N ILE A 76 -0.65 -8.68 0.76
CA ILE A 76 -1.09 -7.70 1.75
C ILE A 76 -0.85 -8.21 3.17
N ASN A 77 -1.24 -9.44 3.49
CA ASN A 77 -0.97 -10.03 4.81
C ASN A 77 0.54 -10.05 5.13
N LEU A 78 1.37 -10.38 4.14
CA LEU A 78 2.83 -10.33 4.30
C LEU A 78 3.33 -8.91 4.62
N LEU A 79 2.81 -7.89 3.93
CA LEU A 79 3.17 -6.50 4.19
C LEU A 79 2.72 -6.07 5.59
N GLU A 80 1.51 -6.44 6.01
CA GLU A 80 1.03 -6.17 7.38
C GLU A 80 1.90 -6.82 8.46
N ASP A 81 2.32 -8.08 8.26
CA ASP A 81 3.22 -8.78 9.17
C ASP A 81 4.58 -8.08 9.23
N LEU A 82 5.15 -7.71 8.08
CA LEU A 82 6.42 -6.97 8.02
C LEU A 82 6.32 -5.59 8.66
N GLN A 83 5.20 -4.90 8.50
CA GLN A 83 4.95 -3.61 9.14
C GLN A 83 5.01 -3.73 10.66
N ARG A 84 4.33 -4.75 11.21
CA ARG A 84 4.26 -5.00 12.65
C ARG A 84 5.59 -5.47 13.22
N ASP A 85 6.28 -6.37 12.54
CA ASP A 85 7.51 -6.99 13.03
C ASP A 85 8.71 -6.04 12.95
N LEU A 86 8.74 -5.16 11.94
CA LEU A 86 9.88 -4.27 11.66
C LEU A 86 9.59 -2.79 11.92
N GLY A 87 8.36 -2.43 12.32
CA GLY A 87 7.99 -1.04 12.61
C GLY A 87 7.99 -0.13 11.38
N LEU A 88 7.63 -0.65 10.21
CA LEU A 88 7.73 0.07 8.94
C LEU A 88 6.60 1.09 8.75
N THR A 89 6.92 2.20 8.10
CA THR A 89 5.91 3.11 7.53
C THR A 89 5.72 2.79 6.06
N TYR A 90 4.46 2.77 5.60
CA TYR A 90 4.13 2.52 4.20
C TYR A 90 3.46 3.73 3.54
N LEU A 91 3.91 4.04 2.33
CA LEU A 91 3.20 4.89 1.38
C LEU A 91 2.74 4.01 0.21
N PHE A 92 1.46 3.63 0.23
CA PHE A 92 0.83 2.91 -0.88
C PHE A 92 0.31 3.88 -1.94
N ILE A 93 0.66 3.61 -3.19
CA ILE A 93 0.07 4.25 -4.37
C ILE A 93 -0.72 3.17 -5.10
N ALA A 94 -2.04 3.32 -5.15
CA ALA A 94 -2.90 2.36 -5.82
C ALA A 94 -4.14 3.05 -6.41
N HIS A 95 -4.68 2.47 -7.48
CA HIS A 95 -5.96 2.86 -8.07
C HIS A 95 -7.15 2.03 -7.58
N ASP A 96 -6.92 0.90 -6.90
CA ASP A 96 -7.98 0.05 -6.36
C ASP A 96 -8.41 0.50 -4.96
N LEU A 97 -9.49 1.27 -4.90
CA LEU A 97 -10.07 1.73 -3.64
C LEU A 97 -10.60 0.59 -2.77
N SER A 98 -10.93 -0.58 -3.30
CA SER A 98 -11.37 -1.70 -2.45
C SER A 98 -10.21 -2.22 -1.58
N LEU A 99 -9.00 -2.17 -2.12
CA LEU A 99 -7.79 -2.54 -1.38
C LEU A 99 -7.45 -1.48 -0.33
N ILE A 100 -7.47 -0.21 -0.72
CA ILE A 100 -7.06 0.91 0.14
C ILE A 100 -7.91 1.00 1.42
N GLU A 101 -9.18 0.58 1.38
CA GLU A 101 -10.07 0.54 2.55
C GLU A 101 -9.50 -0.29 3.71
N HIS A 102 -8.72 -1.33 3.40
CA HIS A 102 -8.24 -2.29 4.38
C HIS A 102 -6.82 -2.04 4.87
N VAL A 103 -5.99 -1.37 4.05
CA VAL A 103 -4.53 -1.30 4.29
C VAL A 103 -4.02 0.07 4.72
N ALA A 104 -4.85 1.11 4.59
CA ALA A 104 -4.43 2.49 4.82
C ALA A 104 -5.10 3.09 6.05
N ASP A 105 -4.32 3.75 6.92
CA ASP A 105 -4.88 4.57 8.00
C ASP A 105 -5.42 5.90 7.47
N ARG A 106 -4.71 6.49 6.50
CA ARG A 106 -5.02 7.78 5.89
C ARG A 106 -4.88 7.71 4.38
N VAL A 107 -5.82 8.32 3.68
CA VAL A 107 -5.91 8.27 2.22
C VAL A 107 -5.87 9.69 1.66
N ALA A 108 -5.03 9.88 0.64
CA ALA A 108 -5.02 11.09 -0.19
C ALA A 108 -5.50 10.73 -1.60
N VAL A 109 -6.55 11.40 -2.06
CA VAL A 109 -7.10 11.22 -3.40
C VAL A 109 -6.54 12.30 -4.30
N MET A 110 -6.06 11.89 -5.48
CA MET A 110 -5.49 12.80 -6.47
C MET A 110 -6.28 12.82 -7.77
N TYR A 111 -6.38 13.98 -8.40
CA TYR A 111 -6.90 14.15 -9.75
C TYR A 111 -6.00 15.09 -10.55
N LEU A 112 -5.53 14.63 -11.73
CA LEU A 112 -4.59 15.36 -12.60
C LEU A 112 -3.39 15.96 -11.83
N GLY A 113 -2.76 15.14 -10.98
CA GLY A 113 -1.57 15.53 -10.22
C GLY A 113 -1.84 16.43 -9.01
N ARG A 114 -3.11 16.73 -8.67
CA ARG A 114 -3.47 17.55 -7.50
C ARG A 114 -4.15 16.71 -6.45
N ILE A 115 -3.77 16.88 -5.18
CA ILE A 115 -4.50 16.30 -4.05
C ILE A 115 -5.84 17.04 -3.93
N VAL A 116 -6.94 16.30 -4.10
CA VAL A 116 -8.29 16.84 -4.03
C VAL A 116 -8.99 16.54 -2.71
N GLU A 117 -8.53 15.53 -1.99
CA GLU A 117 -9.11 15.14 -0.70
C GLU A 117 -8.11 14.34 0.13
N VAL A 118 -8.09 14.56 1.45
CA VAL A 118 -7.30 13.79 2.42
C VAL A 118 -8.14 13.53 3.65
N ALA A 119 -8.26 12.28 4.08
CA ALA A 119 -8.96 11.90 5.30
C ALA A 119 -8.46 10.57 5.86
N SER A 120 -8.91 10.19 7.05
CA SER A 120 -8.80 8.80 7.50
C SER A 120 -9.51 7.89 6.49
N ALA A 121 -9.06 6.63 6.33
CA ALA A 121 -9.77 5.69 5.45
C ALA A 121 -11.23 5.52 5.89
N VAL A 122 -11.50 5.48 7.20
CA VAL A 122 -12.86 5.38 7.73
C VAL A 122 -13.73 6.57 7.30
N ASP A 123 -13.25 7.79 7.47
CA ASP A 123 -14.02 9.00 7.14
C ASP A 123 -14.20 9.17 5.63
N LEU A 124 -13.17 8.87 4.84
CA LEU A 124 -13.23 8.97 3.38
C LEU A 124 -14.31 8.06 2.78
N TYR A 125 -14.43 6.82 3.28
CA TYR A 125 -15.38 5.83 2.75
C TYR A 125 -16.79 6.02 3.31
N ARG A 126 -16.91 6.62 4.49
CA ARG A 126 -18.19 6.95 5.13
C ARG A 126 -18.80 8.21 4.53
N ASP A 127 -18.01 9.28 4.41
CA ASP A 127 -18.48 10.62 4.06
C ASP A 127 -17.49 11.37 3.15
N PRO A 128 -17.29 10.90 1.90
CA PRO A 128 -16.41 11.57 0.95
C PRO A 128 -16.93 12.96 0.58
N ARG A 129 -16.07 13.96 0.70
CA ARG A 129 -16.40 15.38 0.47
C ARG A 129 -16.30 15.73 -1.00
N HIS A 130 -15.15 15.50 -1.62
CA HIS A 130 -14.87 16.00 -2.96
C HIS A 130 -15.74 15.26 -4.00
N PRO A 131 -16.37 15.97 -4.96
CA PRO A 131 -17.25 15.33 -5.94
C PRO A 131 -16.58 14.22 -6.76
N TYR A 132 -15.27 14.33 -7.00
CA TYR A 132 -14.48 13.26 -7.62
C TYR A 132 -14.40 12.00 -6.74
N THR A 133 -14.07 12.13 -5.46
CA THR A 133 -13.99 11.00 -4.52
C THR A 133 -15.35 10.33 -4.36
N ARG A 134 -16.43 11.12 -4.27
CA ARG A 134 -17.81 10.61 -4.26
C ARG A 134 -18.09 9.75 -5.49
N ALA A 135 -17.69 10.23 -6.68
CA ALA A 135 -17.87 9.49 -7.92
C ALA A 135 -17.03 8.21 -7.95
N LEU A 136 -15.75 8.28 -7.56
CA LEU A 136 -14.88 7.12 -7.46
C LEU A 136 -15.46 6.03 -6.54
N LEU A 137 -15.83 6.39 -5.31
CA LEU A 137 -16.37 5.44 -4.34
C LEU A 137 -17.76 4.91 -4.74
N SER A 138 -18.54 5.64 -5.54
CA SER A 138 -19.80 5.13 -6.09
C SER A 138 -19.62 3.96 -7.06
N ALA A 139 -18.42 3.82 -7.65
CA ALA A 139 -18.10 2.73 -8.57
C ALA A 139 -17.57 1.47 -7.86
N VAL A 140 -17.09 1.58 -6.62
CA VAL A 140 -16.50 0.48 -5.86
C VAL A 140 -17.58 -0.56 -5.48
N PRO A 141 -17.43 -1.84 -5.87
CA PRO A 141 -18.37 -2.88 -5.50
C PRO A 141 -18.36 -3.13 -3.99
N ARG A 142 -19.51 -3.07 -3.33
CA ARG A 142 -19.64 -3.49 -1.92
C ARG A 142 -19.91 -5.00 -1.81
N PRO A 143 -19.27 -5.71 -0.86
CA PRO A 143 -19.47 -7.14 -0.66
C PRO A 143 -20.92 -7.49 -0.27
N ASP A 144 -21.58 -6.64 0.51
CA ASP A 144 -22.92 -6.89 1.07
C ASP A 144 -24.00 -6.99 -0.03
N PRO A 145 -24.61 -8.18 -0.22
CA PRO A 145 -25.66 -8.40 -1.21
C PRO A 145 -26.94 -7.59 -0.97
N SER A 146 -27.22 -7.17 0.27
CA SER A 146 -28.43 -6.41 0.63
C SER A 146 -28.38 -4.93 0.20
N ILE A 147 -27.17 -4.46 -0.14
CA ILE A 147 -26.85 -3.10 -0.59
C ILE A 147 -26.52 -3.08 -2.09
N ARG A 148 -26.22 -4.25 -2.71
CA ARG A 148 -26.01 -4.38 -4.16
C ARG A 148 -27.24 -3.87 -4.92
N GLY A 149 -27.09 -2.73 -5.59
CA GLY A 149 -28.13 -2.09 -6.41
C GLY A 149 -28.85 -0.89 -5.76
N LYS A 150 -28.58 -0.54 -4.49
CA LYS A 150 -29.26 0.58 -3.79
C LYS A 150 -28.52 1.92 -3.85
N ARG A 151 -27.36 2.00 -4.50
CA ARG A 151 -26.62 3.27 -4.68
C ARG A 151 -26.66 3.71 -6.13
N ASP A 152 -27.07 4.95 -6.36
CA ASP A 152 -26.94 5.61 -7.65
C ASP A 152 -25.45 5.75 -7.99
N ARG A 153 -25.03 5.01 -9.02
CA ARG A 153 -23.68 5.18 -9.59
C ARG A 153 -23.58 6.56 -10.20
N ILE A 154 -22.59 7.33 -9.79
CA ILE A 154 -22.34 8.65 -10.39
C ILE A 154 -21.57 8.43 -11.69
N LEU A 155 -22.27 8.55 -12.81
CA LEU A 155 -21.65 8.48 -14.13
C LEU A 155 -21.03 9.84 -14.47
N LEU A 156 -19.70 9.90 -14.45
CA LEU A 156 -18.96 11.08 -14.88
C LEU A 156 -19.02 11.21 -16.40
N GLN A 157 -19.42 12.38 -16.87
CA GLN A 157 -19.51 12.71 -18.29
C GLN A 157 -18.18 13.28 -18.81
N GLY A 158 -17.95 13.14 -20.11
CA GLY A 158 -16.76 13.65 -20.79
C GLY A 158 -15.47 12.86 -20.52
N GLU A 159 -14.46 13.14 -21.34
CA GLU A 159 -13.14 12.52 -21.26
C GLU A 159 -12.28 13.11 -20.14
N VAL A 160 -11.28 12.35 -19.70
CA VAL A 160 -10.27 12.84 -18.76
C VAL A 160 -9.37 13.85 -19.49
N PRO A 161 -9.23 15.10 -19.01
CA PRO A 161 -8.34 16.07 -19.61
C PRO A 161 -6.87 15.63 -19.57
N SER A 162 -6.05 16.18 -20.46
CA SER A 162 -4.61 15.94 -20.45
C SER A 162 -3.96 16.51 -19.18
N PRO A 163 -3.11 15.73 -18.47
CA PRO A 163 -2.30 16.25 -17.36
C PRO A 163 -1.27 17.30 -17.80
N VAL A 164 -0.87 17.31 -19.08
CA VAL A 164 0.12 18.27 -19.63
C VAL A 164 -0.51 19.67 -19.78
N HIS A 165 -1.80 19.72 -20.10
CA HIS A 165 -2.57 20.95 -20.25
C HIS A 165 -3.84 20.84 -19.40
N PRO A 166 -3.72 20.91 -18.06
CA PRO A 166 -4.85 20.75 -17.18
C PRO A 166 -5.82 21.93 -17.34
N PRO A 167 -7.13 21.73 -17.07
CA PRO A 167 -8.10 22.81 -17.04
C PRO A 167 -7.70 23.91 -16.05
N THR A 168 -8.14 25.14 -16.32
CA THR A 168 -7.95 26.28 -15.41
C THR A 168 -8.75 26.08 -14.13
N GLY A 169 -8.41 26.80 -13.06
CA GLY A 169 -9.12 26.71 -11.80
C GLY A 169 -9.11 25.30 -11.19
N CYS A 170 -10.30 24.77 -10.86
CA CYS A 170 -10.47 23.42 -10.33
C CYS A 170 -10.29 22.38 -11.45
N ALA A 171 -9.22 21.59 -11.38
CA ALA A 171 -8.89 20.60 -12.43
C ALA A 171 -10.06 19.64 -12.78
N PHE A 172 -11.00 19.41 -11.85
CA PHE A 172 -12.15 18.53 -12.03
C PHE A 172 -13.42 19.23 -12.57
N HIS A 173 -13.44 20.56 -12.74
CA HIS A 173 -14.65 21.32 -13.05
C HIS A 173 -15.35 20.85 -14.34
N THR A 174 -14.58 20.37 -15.33
CA THR A 174 -15.07 19.89 -16.63
C THR A 174 -15.95 18.64 -16.54
N ARG A 175 -15.77 17.84 -15.48
CA ARG A 175 -16.48 16.57 -15.25
C ARG A 175 -17.28 16.56 -13.94
N CYS A 176 -17.21 17.64 -13.18
CA CYS A 176 -17.81 17.74 -11.85
C CYS A 176 -19.34 17.73 -11.93
N PRO A 177 -20.03 16.76 -11.30
CA PRO A 177 -21.49 16.67 -11.28
C PRO A 177 -22.13 17.47 -10.14
N HIS A 178 -21.36 18.30 -9.41
CA HIS A 178 -21.87 19.00 -8.23
C HIS A 178 -22.93 20.05 -8.64
N PRO A 179 -24.10 20.07 -7.99
CA PRO A 179 -25.19 20.96 -8.40
C PRO A 179 -24.85 22.44 -8.22
N GLU A 180 -24.06 22.78 -7.21
CA GLU A 180 -23.62 24.16 -6.94
C GLU A 180 -22.33 24.56 -7.71
N ARG A 181 -21.91 23.78 -8.72
CA ARG A 181 -20.78 24.17 -9.58
C ARG A 181 -21.13 25.44 -10.36
N ASP A 182 -20.28 26.44 -10.25
CA ASP A 182 -20.44 27.74 -10.92
C ASP A 182 -19.13 28.18 -11.61
N GLU A 183 -19.14 29.41 -12.14
CA GLU A 183 -18.02 30.01 -12.87
C GLU A 183 -16.73 30.11 -12.03
N SER A 184 -16.84 30.23 -10.70
CA SER A 184 -15.68 30.26 -9.82
C SER A 184 -14.80 29.01 -9.96
N CYS A 185 -15.40 27.85 -10.23
CA CYS A 185 -14.66 26.60 -10.42
C CYS A 185 -13.75 26.61 -11.67
N VAL A 186 -14.02 27.47 -12.65
CA VAL A 186 -13.22 27.59 -13.89
C VAL A 186 -11.99 28.47 -13.68
N HIS A 187 -12.09 29.47 -12.80
CA HIS A 187 -11.05 30.49 -12.64
C HIS A 187 -10.24 30.35 -11.36
N GLN A 188 -10.81 29.74 -10.32
CA GLN A 188 -10.16 29.62 -9.02
C GLN A 188 -9.65 28.20 -8.77
N VAL A 189 -8.36 28.09 -8.46
CA VAL A 189 -7.78 26.83 -7.97
C VAL A 189 -8.20 26.65 -6.51
N PRO A 190 -8.98 25.63 -6.17
CA PRO A 190 -9.42 25.42 -4.80
C PRO A 190 -8.24 25.00 -3.92
N LEU A 191 -8.13 25.60 -2.73
CA LEU A 191 -7.15 25.21 -1.73
C LEU A 191 -7.61 23.95 -1.00
N LEU A 192 -6.65 23.12 -0.58
CA LEU A 192 -6.92 21.97 0.28
C LEU A 192 -7.21 22.47 1.70
N GLU A 193 -8.48 22.58 2.04
CA GLU A 193 -8.95 23.17 3.29
C GLU A 193 -9.63 22.14 4.19
N ALA A 194 -9.59 22.37 5.50
CA ALA A 194 -10.29 21.53 6.47
C ALA A 194 -11.82 21.61 6.27
N LYS A 195 -12.44 20.44 6.11
CA LYS A 195 -13.88 20.16 6.07
C LYS A 195 -14.33 19.38 7.32
N GLY A 196 -13.39 19.10 8.21
CA GLY A 196 -13.58 18.45 9.51
C GLY A 196 -12.26 18.35 10.28
N PRO A 197 -12.26 17.78 11.50
CA PRO A 197 -11.09 17.75 12.39
C PRO A 197 -9.83 17.09 11.80
N SER A 198 -9.99 16.21 10.81
CA SER A 198 -8.92 15.50 10.11
C SER A 198 -9.28 15.17 8.66
N HIS A 199 -10.15 15.98 8.06
CA HIS A 199 -10.68 15.78 6.72
C HIS A 199 -10.50 17.06 5.92
N PHE A 200 -9.73 16.98 4.84
CA PHE A 200 -9.41 18.11 3.98
C PHE A 200 -9.94 17.85 2.57
N ALA A 201 -10.49 18.87 1.92
CA ALA A 201 -10.92 18.76 0.53
C ALA A 201 -10.68 20.06 -0.24
N ALA A 202 -10.20 19.93 -1.48
CA ALA A 202 -9.98 21.03 -2.39
C ALA A 202 -11.25 21.34 -3.19
N CYS A 203 -12.33 21.72 -2.51
CA CYS A 203 -13.56 22.15 -3.15
C CYS A 203 -14.29 23.20 -2.28
N PRO A 204 -14.66 24.37 -2.84
CA PRO A 204 -15.39 25.40 -2.11
C PRO A 204 -16.89 25.09 -1.98
N LYS A 205 -17.40 24.12 -2.76
CA LYS A 205 -18.83 23.77 -2.81
C LYS A 205 -19.21 22.65 -1.85
N VAL A 206 -18.27 22.20 -1.02
CA VAL A 206 -18.48 21.10 -0.06
C VAL A 206 -18.13 21.57 1.34
N ARG A 207 -18.86 21.03 2.31
CA ARG A 207 -18.65 21.29 3.74
C ARG A 207 -18.01 20.11 4.40
#